data_AF-A0A8J8HIW2-F1
#
_entry.id   AF-A0A8J8HIW2-F1
#
_cell.length_a   1.000
_cell.length_b   1.000
_cell.length_c   1.000
_cell.angle_alpha   90.00
_cell.angle_beta   90.00
_cell.angle_gamma   90.00
#
_symmetry.space_group_name_H-M   'P 1'
#
loop_
_entity.id
_entity.type
_entity.pdbx_description
1 polymer ?
#
loop_
_entity_poly.entity_id
_entity_poly.type
_entity_poly.pdbx_seq_one_letter_code
_entity_poly.pdbx_strand_id
1 'polypeptide(L)'
;MPTLLQKITARDHRLAGFRHYELLVHGYVVVLLISNLLGPKPTQIGPFIFSGAQLLFPITYIFGDIFTEVYGYGGSRRAIWIAFLANVLMGFFALFMVWLPAAPAWPRENQRAFEIVFGATARGIVASLAAFWVGEFVNSYVMARMKLWTGGRWLWTRTIGSTVAGQAVDSLVVTFGLFAFTLPVKTTLVMAGSGYLFKVLYEAAVTPITYAVVGFLKRTEGVDVYDEGTDFSPFVKDT
;
A
#
# COMPACT_ATOMS: atom_id res chain seq x y z
N MET A 1 35.17 -5.56 -3.21
CA MET A 1 34.79 -5.27 -4.61
C MET A 1 33.32 -4.88 -4.62
N PRO A 2 32.91 -3.72 -5.16
CA PRO A 2 31.50 -3.44 -5.33
C PRO A 2 30.97 -4.49 -6.31
N THR A 3 30.09 -5.37 -5.86
CA THR A 3 29.34 -6.28 -6.74
C THR A 3 28.65 -5.41 -7.79
N LEU A 4 29.11 -5.49 -9.04
CA LEU A 4 28.49 -4.83 -10.18
C LEU A 4 27.09 -5.42 -10.30
N LEU A 5 26.08 -4.67 -9.88
CA LEU A 5 24.68 -5.05 -10.04
C LEU A 5 24.40 -5.18 -11.53
N GLN A 6 23.83 -6.32 -11.93
CA GLN A 6 23.43 -6.52 -13.32
C GLN A 6 22.20 -5.65 -13.59
N LYS A 7 22.33 -4.67 -14.47
CA LYS A 7 21.17 -3.94 -14.99
C LYS A 7 20.38 -4.88 -15.88
N ILE A 8 19.11 -5.07 -15.54
CA ILE A 8 18.20 -5.92 -16.30
C ILE A 8 16.94 -5.15 -16.65
N THR A 9 16.38 -5.43 -17.82
CA THR A 9 15.07 -4.91 -18.20
C THR A 9 13.99 -5.78 -17.56
N ALA A 10 12.87 -5.19 -17.15
CA ALA A 10 11.75 -5.91 -16.55
C ALA A 10 11.22 -7.07 -17.42
N ARG A 11 11.42 -7.03 -18.75
CA ARG A 11 11.04 -8.09 -19.69
C ARG A 11 11.95 -9.32 -19.67
N ASP A 12 13.18 -9.18 -19.20
CA ASP A 12 14.22 -10.21 -19.38
C ASP A 12 14.27 -11.21 -18.22
N HIS A 13 13.43 -11.04 -17.19
CA HIS A 13 13.49 -11.89 -16.01
C HIS A 13 12.12 -12.22 -15.42
N ARG A 14 12.00 -13.47 -14.93
CA ARG A 14 10.80 -13.97 -14.26
C ARG A 14 10.89 -13.69 -12.78
N LEU A 15 9.80 -13.24 -12.18
CA LEU A 15 9.69 -13.00 -10.74
C LEU A 15 10.09 -14.21 -9.88
N ALA A 16 9.87 -15.43 -10.39
CA ALA A 16 10.26 -16.68 -9.74
C ALA A 16 11.79 -16.86 -9.56
N GLY A 17 12.61 -16.07 -10.25
CA GLY A 17 14.07 -16.09 -10.08
C GLY A 17 14.55 -15.36 -8.82
N PHE A 18 13.70 -14.52 -8.22
CA PHE A 18 14.05 -13.74 -7.04
C PHE A 18 13.88 -14.52 -5.75
N ARG A 19 14.92 -14.50 -4.91
CA ARG A 19 14.97 -15.30 -3.69
C ARG A 19 14.04 -14.77 -2.60
N HIS A 20 13.87 -13.46 -2.49
CA HIS A 20 13.12 -12.82 -1.39
C HIS A 20 11.75 -12.28 -1.82
N TYR A 21 11.45 -12.22 -3.12
CA TYR A 21 10.24 -11.59 -3.62
C TYR A 21 8.97 -12.18 -3.00
N GLU A 22 8.80 -13.49 -3.04
CA GLU A 22 7.62 -14.16 -2.47
C GLU A 22 7.52 -13.88 -0.96
N LEU A 23 8.61 -14.01 -0.21
CA LEU A 23 8.60 -13.73 1.24
C LEU A 23 8.15 -12.30 1.55
N LEU A 24 8.61 -11.32 0.77
CA LEU A 24 8.21 -9.92 0.92
C LEU A 24 6.74 -9.72 0.57
N VAL A 25 6.21 -10.38 -0.46
CA VAL A 25 4.77 -10.35 -0.79
C VAL A 25 3.94 -10.91 0.38
N HIS A 26 4.32 -12.04 0.96
CA HIS A 26 3.62 -12.60 2.12
C HIS A 26 3.65 -11.64 3.31
N GLY A 27 4.82 -11.07 3.62
CA GLY A 27 4.98 -10.09 4.69
C GLY A 27 4.11 -8.85 4.47
N TYR A 28 4.12 -8.30 3.25
CA TYR A 28 3.31 -7.15 2.86
C TYR A 28 1.81 -7.42 3.05
N VAL A 29 1.31 -8.54 2.54
CA VAL A 29 -0.11 -8.91 2.68
C VAL A 29 -0.50 -9.05 4.15
N VAL A 30 0.32 -9.72 4.97
CA VAL A 30 0.04 -9.88 6.41
C VAL A 30 0.01 -8.54 7.12
N VAL A 31 1.03 -7.69 6.91
CA VAL A 31 1.08 -6.36 7.55
C VAL A 31 -0.11 -5.51 7.11
N LEU A 32 -0.50 -5.56 5.84
CA LEU A 32 -1.63 -4.81 5.31
C LEU A 32 -2.96 -5.28 5.92
N LEU A 33 -3.20 -6.58 6.04
CA LEU A 33 -4.40 -7.12 6.68
C LEU A 33 -4.47 -6.72 8.16
N ILE A 34 -3.35 -6.80 8.89
CA ILE A 34 -3.28 -6.34 10.30
C ILE A 34 -3.58 -4.84 10.38
N SER A 35 -3.02 -4.03 9.46
CA SER A 35 -3.27 -2.60 9.38
C SER A 35 -4.76 -2.29 9.26
N ASN A 36 -5.47 -3.00 8.38
CA ASN A 36 -6.90 -2.81 8.19
C ASN A 36 -7.73 -3.26 9.40
N LEU A 37 -7.33 -4.32 10.11
CA LEU A 37 -7.98 -4.74 11.36
C LEU A 37 -7.81 -3.72 12.50
N LEU A 38 -6.67 -3.04 12.56
CA LEU A 38 -6.37 -2.04 13.59
C LEU A 38 -6.85 -0.63 13.23
N GLY A 39 -7.16 -0.38 11.95
CA GLY A 39 -7.59 0.92 11.42
C GLY A 39 -8.79 1.56 12.12
N PRO A 40 -9.88 0.81 12.43
CA PRO A 40 -11.06 1.38 13.09
C PRO A 40 -10.80 1.92 14.50
N LYS A 41 -9.68 1.56 15.15
CA LYS A 41 -9.37 1.99 16.50
C LYS A 41 -8.58 3.31 16.48
N PRO A 42 -9.19 4.46 16.82
CA PRO A 42 -8.43 5.66 17.14
C PRO A 42 -7.66 5.46 18.44
N THR A 43 -6.46 6.01 18.48
CA THR A 43 -5.56 6.02 19.63
C THR A 43 -5.04 7.43 19.83
N GLN A 44 -4.77 7.79 21.08
CA GLN A 44 -4.30 9.12 21.43
C GLN A 44 -3.04 9.00 22.28
N ILE A 45 -1.98 9.69 21.87
CA ILE A 45 -0.75 9.87 22.65
C ILE A 45 -0.50 11.37 22.75
N GLY A 46 -0.69 11.94 23.95
CA GLY A 46 -0.62 13.38 24.15
C GLY A 46 -1.65 14.13 23.28
N PRO A 47 -1.24 15.15 22.50
CA PRO A 47 -2.14 15.90 21.62
C PRO A 47 -2.42 15.21 20.27
N PHE A 48 -1.76 14.10 19.97
CA PHE A 48 -1.85 13.43 18.68
C PHE A 48 -2.89 12.31 18.71
N ILE A 49 -3.86 12.37 17.80
CA ILE A 49 -4.86 11.32 17.56
C ILE A 49 -4.52 10.64 16.24
N PHE A 50 -4.39 9.32 16.26
CA PHE A 50 -4.09 8.52 15.10
C PHE A 50 -4.73 7.13 15.20
N SER A 51 -5.02 6.50 14.08
CA SER A 51 -5.54 5.13 14.01
C SER A 51 -4.42 4.10 14.08
N GLY A 52 -4.76 2.86 14.44
CA GLY A 52 -3.82 1.74 14.38
C GLY A 52 -3.25 1.50 12.98
N ALA A 53 -4.02 1.79 11.93
CA ALA A 53 -3.56 1.70 10.54
C ALA A 53 -2.41 2.68 10.24
N GLN A 54 -2.45 3.90 10.80
CA GLN A 54 -1.40 4.90 10.58
C GLN A 54 -0.03 4.49 11.14
N LEU A 55 0.02 3.56 12.11
CA LEU A 55 1.27 3.02 12.64
C LEU A 55 1.91 1.99 11.71
N LEU A 56 1.11 1.21 10.98
CA LEU A 56 1.58 0.15 10.09
C LEU A 56 1.74 0.63 8.65
N PHE A 57 1.09 1.73 8.28
CA PHE A 57 1.25 2.42 7.00
C PHE A 57 2.72 2.55 6.57
N PRO A 58 3.63 3.09 7.42
CA PRO A 58 5.08 3.17 7.14
C PRO A 58 5.69 1.90 6.56
N ILE A 59 5.36 0.77 7.16
CA ILE A 59 5.92 -0.52 6.82
C ILE A 59 5.39 -0.94 5.45
N THR A 60 4.09 -0.71 5.19
CA THR A 60 3.48 -1.02 3.89
C THR A 60 4.04 -0.17 2.74
N TYR A 61 4.41 1.10 2.97
CA TYR A 61 5.07 1.93 1.93
C TYR A 61 6.46 1.42 1.58
N ILE A 62 7.25 1.07 2.59
CA ILE A 62 8.58 0.48 2.37
C ILE A 62 8.46 -0.76 1.47
N PHE A 63 7.46 -1.61 1.69
CA PHE A 63 7.21 -2.75 0.81
C PHE A 63 6.87 -2.34 -0.62
N GLY A 64 5.95 -1.39 -0.83
CA GLY A 64 5.58 -0.88 -2.17
C GLY A 64 6.78 -0.32 -2.94
N ASP A 65 7.60 0.48 -2.25
CA ASP A 65 8.83 1.04 -2.78
C ASP A 65 9.85 -0.05 -3.13
N ILE A 66 10.04 -1.03 -2.25
CA ILE A 66 10.91 -2.19 -2.50
C ILE A 66 10.44 -2.96 -3.74
N PHE A 67 9.14 -3.21 -3.86
CA PHE A 67 8.61 -3.98 -4.99
C PHE A 67 8.95 -3.31 -6.31
N THR A 68 8.68 -2.02 -6.42
CA THR A 68 8.95 -1.28 -7.66
C THR A 68 10.45 -1.09 -7.88
N GLU A 69 11.22 -0.81 -6.83
CA GLU A 69 12.62 -0.43 -6.97
C GLU A 69 13.56 -1.62 -7.20
N VAL A 70 13.26 -2.77 -6.60
CA VAL A 70 14.07 -4.00 -6.68
C VAL A 70 13.54 -4.93 -7.76
N TYR A 71 12.22 -5.11 -7.85
CA TYR A 71 11.58 -6.11 -8.70
C TYR A 71 10.83 -5.52 -9.91
N GLY A 72 10.83 -4.18 -10.04
CA GLY A 72 10.18 -3.47 -11.15
C GLY A 72 8.66 -3.35 -11.00
N TYR A 73 8.05 -2.65 -11.95
CA TYR A 73 6.61 -2.41 -11.97
C TYR A 73 5.80 -3.71 -12.07
N GLY A 74 6.28 -4.73 -12.78
CA GLY A 74 5.60 -6.03 -12.86
C GLY A 74 5.56 -6.77 -11.52
N GLY A 75 6.66 -6.73 -10.76
CA GLY A 75 6.72 -7.27 -9.40
C GLY A 75 5.77 -6.53 -8.45
N SER A 76 5.72 -5.21 -8.54
CA SER A 76 4.78 -4.39 -7.78
C SER A 76 3.32 -4.68 -8.16
N ARG A 77 2.99 -4.73 -9.45
CA ARG A 77 1.65 -5.06 -9.96
C ARG A 77 1.11 -6.36 -9.38
N ARG A 78 1.92 -7.42 -9.39
CA ARG A 78 1.51 -8.72 -8.82
C ARG A 78 1.29 -8.61 -7.31
N ALA A 79 2.15 -7.92 -6.58
CA ALA A 79 1.98 -7.72 -5.14
C ALA A 79 0.69 -6.93 -4.81
N ILE A 80 0.42 -5.84 -5.56
CA ILE A 80 -0.79 -5.02 -5.43
C ILE A 80 -2.05 -5.86 -5.67
N TRP A 81 -2.07 -6.68 -6.72
CA TRP A 81 -3.24 -7.54 -7.00
C TRP A 81 -3.48 -8.60 -5.92
N ILE A 82 -2.42 -9.26 -5.45
CA ILE A 82 -2.54 -10.26 -4.37
C ILE A 82 -3.07 -9.60 -3.10
N ALA A 83 -2.50 -8.46 -2.72
CA ALA A 83 -2.95 -7.69 -1.56
C ALA A 83 -4.38 -7.17 -1.70
N PHE A 84 -4.75 -6.67 -2.88
CA PHE A 84 -6.11 -6.23 -3.18
C PHE A 84 -7.12 -7.37 -3.01
N LEU A 85 -6.85 -8.53 -3.61
CA LEU A 85 -7.73 -9.69 -3.51
C LEU A 85 -7.82 -10.23 -2.07
N ALA A 86 -6.71 -10.22 -1.33
CA ALA A 86 -6.71 -10.59 0.10
C ALA A 86 -7.61 -9.66 0.92
N ASN A 87 -7.58 -8.35 0.66
CA ASN A 87 -8.44 -7.39 1.35
C ASN A 87 -9.91 -7.50 0.93
N VAL A 88 -10.20 -7.77 -0.35
CA VAL A 88 -11.56 -8.08 -0.81
C VAL A 88 -12.10 -9.30 -0.06
N LEU A 89 -11.30 -10.37 0.06
CA LEU A 89 -11.69 -11.59 0.77
C LEU A 89 -11.96 -11.32 2.24
N MET A 90 -11.07 -10.59 2.92
CA MET A 90 -11.24 -10.21 4.32
C MET A 90 -12.51 -9.36 4.52
N GLY A 91 -12.71 -8.34 3.69
CA GLY A 91 -13.89 -7.47 3.75
C GLY A 91 -15.19 -8.22 3.49
N PHE A 92 -15.19 -9.14 2.51
CA PHE A 92 -16.33 -10.01 2.22
C PHE A 92 -16.70 -10.88 3.43
N PHE A 93 -15.73 -11.60 4.01
CA PHE A 93 -16.01 -12.46 5.16
C PHE A 93 -16.36 -11.68 6.42
N ALA A 94 -15.78 -10.49 6.63
CA ALA A 94 -16.15 -9.59 7.72
C ALA A 94 -17.64 -9.20 7.63
N LEU A 95 -18.09 -8.72 6.47
CA LEU A 95 -19.49 -8.38 6.25
C LEU A 95 -20.42 -9.60 6.31
N PHE A 96 -19.99 -10.73 5.74
CA PHE A 96 -20.77 -11.96 5.74
C PHE A 96 -21.00 -12.48 7.17
N MET A 97 -19.97 -12.48 8.02
CA MET A 97 -20.09 -12.88 9.42
C MET A 97 -20.93 -11.90 10.25
N VAL A 98 -20.88 -10.60 9.95
CA VAL A 98 -21.77 -9.60 10.57
C VAL A 98 -23.23 -9.81 10.16
N TRP A 99 -23.48 -10.20 8.91
CA TRP A 99 -24.82 -10.44 8.39
C TRP A 99 -25.45 -11.74 8.91
N LEU A 100 -24.65 -12.77 9.22
CA LEU A 100 -25.15 -14.01 9.77
C LEU A 100 -25.79 -13.81 11.15
N PRO A 101 -26.93 -14.48 11.44
CA PRO A 101 -27.52 -14.40 12.76
C PRO A 101 -26.59 -15.01 13.82
N ALA A 102 -26.42 -14.31 14.93
CA ALA A 102 -25.68 -14.81 16.07
C ALA A 102 -26.33 -16.09 16.63
N ALA A 103 -25.50 -17.03 17.09
CA ALA A 103 -25.98 -18.22 17.76
C ALA A 103 -26.77 -17.87 19.05
N PRO A 104 -27.78 -18.65 19.47
CA PRO A 104 -28.57 -18.34 20.66
C PRO A 104 -27.74 -18.21 21.96
N ALA A 105 -26.64 -18.95 22.05
CA ALA A 105 -25.72 -18.91 23.19
C ALA A 105 -24.68 -17.78 23.10
N TRP A 106 -24.61 -17.05 21.98
CA TRP A 106 -23.68 -15.94 21.79
C TRP A 106 -24.25 -14.67 22.45
N PRO A 107 -23.55 -14.08 23.45
CA PRO A 107 -24.04 -12.89 24.13
C PRO A 107 -24.26 -11.72 23.16
N ARG A 108 -25.38 -11.00 23.32
CA ARG A 108 -25.72 -9.85 22.46
C ARG A 108 -24.66 -8.74 22.52
N GLU A 109 -23.99 -8.59 23.64
CA GLU A 109 -22.89 -7.63 23.81
C GLU A 109 -21.67 -8.00 22.94
N ASN A 110 -21.33 -9.28 22.83
CA ASN A 110 -20.25 -9.75 21.98
C ASN A 110 -20.59 -9.56 20.50
N GLN A 111 -21.85 -9.78 20.12
CA GLN A 111 -22.33 -9.51 18.77
C GLN A 111 -22.19 -8.03 18.41
N ARG A 112 -22.62 -7.12 19.30
CA ARG A 112 -22.45 -5.67 19.09
C ARG A 112 -20.99 -5.27 18.98
N ALA A 113 -20.11 -5.84 19.80
CA ALA A 113 -18.67 -5.58 19.70
C ALA A 113 -18.11 -6.05 18.34
N PHE A 114 -18.54 -7.21 17.87
CA PHE A 114 -18.16 -7.74 16.56
C PHE A 114 -18.63 -6.84 15.41
N GLU A 115 -19.88 -6.36 15.47
CA GLU A 115 -20.44 -5.39 14.52
C GLU A 115 -19.70 -4.04 14.54
N ILE A 116 -19.24 -3.58 15.69
CA ILE A 116 -18.46 -2.32 15.77
C ILE A 116 -17.09 -2.47 15.09
N VAL A 117 -16.42 -3.62 15.27
CA VAL A 117 -15.08 -3.85 14.72
C VAL A 117 -15.13 -4.19 13.23
N PHE A 118 -16.07 -5.03 12.80
CA PHE A 118 -16.14 -5.57 11.44
C PHE A 118 -17.27 -5.01 10.59
N GLY A 119 -18.25 -4.33 11.19
CA GLY A 119 -19.39 -3.71 10.51
C GLY A 119 -19.04 -2.37 9.86
N ALA A 120 -17.85 -2.27 9.25
CA ALA A 120 -17.55 -1.19 8.34
C ALA A 120 -18.62 -1.15 7.24
N THR A 121 -19.10 0.03 6.87
CA THR A 121 -20.10 0.13 5.80
C THR A 121 -19.56 -0.46 4.51
N ALA A 122 -20.40 -1.13 3.72
CA ALA A 122 -20.01 -1.64 2.39
C ALA A 122 -19.41 -0.52 1.53
N ARG A 123 -19.96 0.70 1.64
CA ARG A 123 -19.42 1.93 1.04
C ARG A 123 -17.97 2.19 1.45
N GLY A 124 -17.66 2.08 2.73
CA GLY A 124 -16.32 2.31 3.24
C GLY A 124 -15.32 1.25 2.80
N ILE A 125 -15.70 -0.02 2.79
CA ILE A 125 -14.84 -1.09 2.28
C ILE A 125 -14.52 -0.86 0.80
N VAL A 126 -15.53 -0.56 -0.03
CA VAL A 126 -15.34 -0.30 -1.46
C VAL A 126 -14.47 0.93 -1.70
N ALA A 127 -14.72 2.03 -0.97
CA ALA A 127 -13.93 3.26 -1.09
C ALA A 127 -12.45 3.02 -0.74
N SER A 128 -12.17 2.34 0.37
CA SER A 128 -10.81 2.03 0.82
C SER A 128 -10.08 1.10 -0.14
N LEU A 129 -10.76 0.05 -0.63
CA LEU A 129 -10.19 -0.89 -1.62
C LEU A 129 -9.86 -0.20 -2.93
N ALA A 130 -10.76 0.66 -3.43
CA ALA A 130 -10.54 1.42 -4.65
C ALA A 130 -9.38 2.42 -4.49
N ALA A 131 -9.31 3.11 -3.36
CA ALA A 131 -8.25 4.06 -3.08
C ALA A 131 -6.89 3.40 -2.97
N PHE A 132 -6.79 2.30 -2.21
CA PHE A 132 -5.60 1.47 -2.14
C PHE A 132 -5.16 1.01 -3.54
N TRP A 133 -6.09 0.45 -4.33
CA TRP A 133 -5.77 -0.08 -5.65
C TRP A 133 -5.23 0.99 -6.60
N VAL A 134 -5.95 2.11 -6.75
CA VAL A 134 -5.50 3.19 -7.64
C VAL A 134 -4.24 3.87 -7.10
N GLY A 135 -4.18 4.14 -5.79
CA GLY A 135 -3.07 4.82 -5.13
C GLY A 135 -1.75 4.07 -5.26
N GLU A 136 -1.74 2.76 -5.00
CA GLU A 136 -0.56 1.91 -5.14
C GLU A 136 -0.09 1.82 -6.60
N PHE A 137 -1.02 1.69 -7.55
CA PHE A 137 -0.66 1.68 -8.98
C PHE A 137 -0.06 3.00 -9.45
N VAL A 138 -0.61 4.13 -8.99
CA VAL A 138 -0.06 5.47 -9.28
C VAL A 138 1.32 5.63 -8.66
N ASN A 139 1.49 5.21 -7.40
CA ASN A 139 2.79 5.23 -6.73
C ASN A 139 3.82 4.45 -7.58
N SER A 140 3.55 3.16 -7.82
CA SER A 140 4.48 2.29 -8.54
C SER A 140 4.78 2.80 -9.96
N TYR A 141 3.77 3.32 -10.67
CA TYR A 141 3.97 3.93 -11.98
C TYR A 141 4.93 5.12 -11.94
N VAL A 142 4.69 6.07 -11.02
CA VAL A 142 5.52 7.27 -10.88
C VAL A 142 6.95 6.88 -10.49
N MET A 143 7.12 5.94 -9.56
CA MET A 143 8.44 5.48 -9.12
C MET A 143 9.23 4.84 -10.28
N ALA A 144 8.61 3.94 -11.04
CA ALA A 144 9.23 3.29 -12.19
C ALA A 144 9.61 4.30 -13.29
N ARG A 145 8.73 5.26 -13.60
CA ARG A 145 9.01 6.32 -14.60
C ARG A 145 10.13 7.24 -14.16
N MET A 146 10.15 7.65 -12.90
CA MET A 146 11.22 8.49 -12.38
C MET A 146 12.57 7.75 -12.37
N LYS A 147 12.59 6.43 -12.12
CA LYS A 147 13.81 5.61 -12.22
C LYS A 147 14.45 5.69 -13.60
N LEU A 148 13.63 5.61 -14.66
CA LEU A 148 14.10 5.76 -16.04
C LEU A 148 14.64 7.17 -16.28
N TRP A 149 13.93 8.21 -15.83
CA TRP A 149 14.35 9.60 -16.02
C TRP A 149 15.64 9.96 -15.28
N THR A 150 15.87 9.41 -14.09
CA THR A 150 17.09 9.68 -13.31
C THR A 150 18.22 8.70 -13.61
N GLY A 151 18.02 7.74 -14.52
CA GLY A 151 18.98 6.67 -14.78
C GLY A 151 19.29 5.82 -13.54
N GLY A 152 18.35 5.72 -12.60
CA GLY A 152 18.48 5.06 -11.30
C GLY A 152 19.21 5.87 -10.22
N ARG A 153 19.60 7.12 -10.50
CA ARG A 153 20.17 8.01 -9.49
C ARG A 153 19.06 8.59 -8.60
N TRP A 154 19.44 8.97 -7.38
CA TRP A 154 18.56 9.64 -6.40
C TRP A 154 17.28 8.85 -6.08
N LEU A 155 17.38 7.78 -5.29
CA LEU A 155 16.21 7.03 -4.84
C LEU A 155 15.22 7.91 -4.03
N TRP A 156 15.69 8.88 -3.26
CA TRP A 156 14.85 9.74 -2.42
C TRP A 156 13.83 10.57 -3.21
N THR A 157 14.16 11.02 -4.42
CA THR A 157 13.21 11.76 -5.25
C THR A 157 12.05 10.87 -5.65
N ARG A 158 12.32 9.58 -5.81
CA ARG A 158 11.39 8.57 -6.31
C ARG A 158 10.49 8.07 -5.19
N THR A 159 11.02 7.79 -4.00
CA THR A 159 10.22 7.39 -2.82
C THR A 159 9.25 8.51 -2.43
N ILE A 160 9.74 9.75 -2.29
CA ILE A 160 8.90 10.89 -1.91
C ILE A 160 7.96 11.30 -3.05
N GLY A 161 8.45 11.38 -4.29
CA GLY A 161 7.65 11.84 -5.44
C GLY A 161 6.52 10.88 -5.80
N SER A 162 6.78 9.57 -5.75
CA SER A 162 5.75 8.55 -5.97
C SER A 162 4.73 8.52 -4.84
N THR A 163 5.17 8.67 -3.59
CA THR A 163 4.28 8.76 -2.43
C THR A 163 3.38 9.99 -2.51
N VAL A 164 3.93 11.16 -2.87
CA VAL A 164 3.14 12.37 -3.12
C VAL A 164 2.03 12.11 -4.14
N ALA A 165 2.35 11.50 -5.28
CA ALA A 165 1.36 11.22 -6.32
C ALA A 165 0.34 10.16 -5.88
N GLY A 166 0.80 9.03 -5.34
CA GLY A 166 -0.05 7.93 -4.89
C GLY A 166 -0.98 8.37 -3.75
N GLN A 167 -0.46 9.08 -2.75
CA GLN A 167 -1.26 9.57 -1.62
C GLN A 167 -2.26 10.64 -2.02
N ALA A 168 -1.95 11.47 -3.01
CA ALA A 168 -2.91 12.44 -3.50
C ALA A 168 -4.12 11.70 -4.10
N VAL A 169 -3.88 10.68 -4.93
CA VAL A 169 -4.96 9.90 -5.55
C VAL A 169 -5.71 9.06 -4.52
N ASP A 170 -5.01 8.35 -3.63
CA ASP A 170 -5.61 7.60 -2.51
C ASP A 170 -6.53 8.50 -1.68
N SER A 171 -6.01 9.63 -1.20
CA SER A 171 -6.77 10.55 -0.35
C SER A 171 -8.00 11.08 -1.06
N LEU A 172 -7.90 11.44 -2.35
CA LEU A 172 -9.04 11.90 -3.13
C LEU A 172 -10.09 10.80 -3.28
N VAL A 173 -9.69 9.58 -3.65
CA VAL A 173 -10.63 8.46 -3.84
C VAL A 173 -11.31 8.08 -2.53
N VAL A 174 -10.58 8.02 -1.41
CA VAL A 174 -11.17 7.79 -0.07
C VAL A 174 -12.14 8.92 0.27
N THR A 175 -11.71 10.17 0.13
CA THR A 175 -12.51 11.35 0.49
C THR A 175 -13.83 11.41 -0.27
N PHE A 176 -13.80 11.27 -1.60
CA PHE A 176 -15.03 11.25 -2.39
C PHE A 176 -15.83 9.97 -2.15
N GLY A 177 -15.17 8.81 -2.06
CA GLY A 177 -15.82 7.53 -1.84
C GLY A 177 -16.58 7.46 -0.52
N LEU A 178 -15.96 7.88 0.59
CA LEU A 178 -16.55 7.84 1.94
C LEU A 178 -17.48 9.01 2.22
N PHE A 179 -17.07 10.23 1.90
CA PHE A 179 -17.67 11.43 2.47
C PHE A 179 -18.41 12.31 1.46
N ALA A 180 -18.41 11.96 0.17
CA ALA A 180 -19.24 12.66 -0.79
C ALA A 180 -20.69 12.66 -0.30
N PHE A 181 -21.27 13.87 -0.22
CA PHE A 181 -22.64 14.16 0.19
C PHE A 181 -22.99 13.91 1.68
N THR A 182 -22.02 13.57 2.54
CA THR A 182 -22.27 13.36 3.99
C THR A 182 -21.65 14.42 4.88
N LEU A 183 -20.48 14.95 4.51
CA LEU A 183 -19.78 16.01 5.26
C LEU A 183 -19.58 17.26 4.39
N PRO A 184 -19.46 18.45 5.00
CA PRO A 184 -19.06 19.64 4.28
C PRO A 184 -17.73 19.42 3.54
N VAL A 185 -17.68 19.83 2.27
CA VAL A 185 -16.50 19.66 1.41
C VAL A 185 -15.24 20.24 2.06
N LYS A 186 -15.38 21.43 2.70
CA LYS A 186 -14.27 22.08 3.40
C LYS A 186 -13.67 21.22 4.52
N THR A 187 -14.50 20.62 5.37
CA THR A 187 -14.03 19.77 6.48
C THR A 187 -13.32 18.53 5.94
N THR A 188 -13.89 17.92 4.90
CA THR A 188 -13.35 16.73 4.28
C THR A 188 -11.99 16.99 3.62
N LEU A 189 -11.83 18.12 2.92
CA LEU A 189 -10.57 18.53 2.31
C LEU A 189 -9.49 18.85 3.36
N VAL A 190 -9.86 19.47 4.49
CA VAL A 190 -8.90 19.73 5.58
C VAL A 190 -8.41 18.43 6.21
N MET A 191 -9.30 17.47 6.46
CA MET A 191 -8.92 16.14 6.98
C MET A 191 -8.06 15.35 5.98
N ALA A 192 -8.41 15.40 4.68
CA ALA A 192 -7.63 14.77 3.64
C ALA A 192 -6.22 15.40 3.53
N GLY A 193 -6.14 16.72 3.54
CA GLY A 193 -4.89 17.47 3.45
C GLY A 193 -3.97 17.24 4.64
N SER A 194 -4.50 17.21 5.86
CA SER A 194 -3.69 16.94 7.06
C SER A 194 -3.17 15.51 7.09
N GLY A 195 -4.01 14.53 6.74
CA GLY A 195 -3.60 13.13 6.62
C GLY A 195 -2.56 12.93 5.52
N TYR A 196 -2.78 13.54 4.35
CA TYR A 196 -1.85 13.53 3.23
C TYR A 196 -0.48 14.10 3.61
N LEU A 197 -0.45 15.29 4.23
CA LEU A 197 0.80 15.92 4.65
C LEU A 197 1.56 15.06 5.66
N PHE A 198 0.85 14.49 6.64
CA PHE A 198 1.46 13.57 7.60
C PHE A 198 2.10 12.38 6.91
N LYS A 199 1.39 11.72 5.98
CA LYS A 199 1.91 10.57 5.23
C LYS A 199 3.17 10.93 4.43
N VAL A 200 3.19 12.08 3.75
CA VAL A 200 4.35 12.53 2.96
C VAL A 200 5.56 12.88 3.85
N LEU A 201 5.34 13.60 4.96
CA LEU A 201 6.42 13.93 5.90
C LEU A 201 7.01 12.67 6.54
N TYR A 202 6.14 11.72 6.84
CA TYR A 202 6.55 10.45 7.38
C TYR A 202 7.41 9.66 6.39
N GLU A 203 7.00 9.57 5.12
CA GLU A 203 7.80 8.93 4.07
C GLU A 203 9.19 9.55 3.94
N ALA A 204 9.26 10.89 3.95
CA ALA A 204 10.53 11.58 3.93
C ALA A 204 11.44 11.20 5.12
N ALA A 205 10.86 10.98 6.31
CA ALA A 205 11.58 10.55 7.50
C ALA A 205 12.07 9.09 7.41
N VAL A 206 11.32 8.21 6.74
CA VAL A 206 11.63 6.77 6.64
C VAL A 206 12.43 6.42 5.38
N THR A 207 12.52 7.32 4.41
CA THR A 207 13.35 7.17 3.20
C THR A 207 14.77 6.62 3.49
N PRO A 208 15.52 7.02 4.55
CA PRO A 208 16.83 6.43 4.86
C PRO A 208 16.79 4.92 5.14
N ILE A 209 15.71 4.44 5.77
CA ILE A 209 15.50 3.01 6.03
C ILE A 209 15.20 2.30 4.70
N THR A 210 14.34 2.89 3.86
CA THR A 210 14.04 2.37 2.51
C THR A 210 15.32 2.18 1.69
N TYR A 211 16.24 3.15 1.75
CA TYR A 211 17.56 3.05 1.12
C TYR A 211 18.38 1.85 1.59
N ALA A 212 18.42 1.62 2.91
CA ALA A 212 19.18 0.52 3.49
C ALA A 212 18.62 -0.84 3.04
N VAL A 213 17.30 -1.01 3.08
CA VAL A 213 16.64 -2.27 2.70
C VAL A 213 16.75 -2.53 1.20
N VAL A 214 16.46 -1.52 0.35
CA VAL A 214 16.61 -1.63 -1.10
C VAL A 214 18.06 -1.96 -1.48
N GLY A 215 19.03 -1.26 -0.87
CA GLY A 215 20.44 -1.50 -1.13
C GLY A 215 20.90 -2.91 -0.74
N PHE A 216 20.38 -3.45 0.36
CA PHE A 216 20.60 -4.83 0.76
C PHE A 216 20.00 -5.82 -0.24
N LEU A 217 18.71 -5.65 -0.59
CA LEU A 217 18.00 -6.56 -1.49
C LEU A 217 18.59 -6.57 -2.90
N LYS A 218 18.93 -5.42 -3.47
CA LYS A 218 19.60 -5.37 -4.77
C LYS A 218 20.92 -6.13 -4.77
N ARG A 219 21.70 -6.04 -3.68
CA ARG A 219 22.98 -6.77 -3.55
C ARG A 219 22.80 -8.28 -3.39
N THR A 220 21.77 -8.71 -2.65
CA THR A 220 21.51 -10.15 -2.44
C THR A 220 20.88 -10.81 -3.65
N GLU A 221 20.03 -10.10 -4.38
CA GLU A 221 19.44 -10.56 -5.65
C GLU A 221 20.42 -10.38 -6.83
N GLY A 222 21.43 -9.51 -6.70
CA GLY A 222 22.47 -9.28 -7.70
C GLY A 222 22.05 -8.42 -8.90
N VAL A 223 20.86 -7.80 -8.83
CA VAL A 223 20.24 -7.10 -9.97
C VAL A 223 19.82 -5.67 -9.65
N ASP A 224 19.67 -4.87 -10.71
CA ASP A 224 18.95 -3.60 -10.68
C ASP A 224 17.97 -3.54 -11.86
N VAL A 225 16.68 -3.73 -11.59
CA VAL A 225 15.63 -3.82 -12.61
C VAL A 225 15.23 -2.43 -13.10
N TYR A 226 15.23 -2.21 -14.42
CA TYR A 226 14.72 -0.99 -15.04
C TYR A 226 13.51 -1.32 -15.92
N ASP A 227 12.44 -0.54 -15.79
CA ASP A 227 11.18 -0.75 -16.50
C ASP A 227 11.20 -0.20 -17.95
N GLU A 228 12.29 -0.43 -18.70
CA GLU A 228 12.40 0.00 -20.10
C GLU A 228 11.44 -0.80 -21.01
N GLY A 229 10.58 -0.09 -21.74
CA GLY A 229 9.58 -0.72 -22.62
C GLY A 229 8.50 -1.52 -21.88
N THR A 230 8.33 -1.31 -20.56
CA THR A 230 7.29 -1.98 -19.78
C THR A 230 5.90 -1.44 -20.14
N ASP A 231 4.94 -2.34 -20.31
CA ASP A 231 3.54 -1.94 -20.37
C ASP A 231 3.07 -1.63 -18.95
N PHE A 232 2.69 -0.38 -18.69
CA PHE A 232 2.26 0.07 -17.37
C PHE A 232 0.76 -0.19 -17.10
N SER A 233 0.07 -0.93 -17.97
CA SER A 233 -1.30 -1.35 -17.72
C SER A 233 -1.38 -2.26 -16.50
N PRO A 234 -2.27 -1.97 -15.53
CA PRO A 234 -2.49 -2.81 -14.35
C PRO A 234 -2.92 -4.25 -14.67
N PHE A 235 -3.42 -4.50 -15.88
CA PHE A 235 -4.07 -5.78 -16.26
C PHE A 235 -3.20 -6.69 -17.13
N VAL A 236 -2.01 -6.23 -17.52
CA VAL A 236 -1.12 -7.03 -18.36
C VAL A 236 -0.52 -8.16 -17.54
N LYS A 237 -0.51 -9.37 -18.12
CA LYS A 237 0.23 -10.51 -17.57
C LYS A 237 1.69 -10.35 -17.98
N ASP A 238 2.55 -10.10 -17.00
CA ASP A 238 3.99 -10.16 -17.23
C ASP A 238 4.36 -11.65 -17.38
N THR A 239 4.69 -12.05 -18.61
CA THR A 239 5.06 -13.43 -19.00
C THR A 239 6.49 -13.79 -18.63
#